data_AF-A0AAW0WBJ7-F1
#
_entry.id   AF-A0AAW0WBJ7-F1
#
_cell.length_a   1.000
_cell.length_b   1.000
_cell.length_c   1.000
_cell.angle_alpha   90.00
_cell.angle_beta   90.00
_cell.angle_gamma   90.00
#
_symmetry.space_group_name_H-M   'P 1'
#
loop_
_entity.id
_entity.type
_entity.pdbx_description
1 polymer ?
#
loop_
_entity_poly.entity_id
_entity_poly.type
_entity_poly.pdbx_seq_one_letter_code
_entity_poly.pdbx_strand_id
1 'polypeptide(L)'
;MDEPAEEIERKKIKTFVFIDIEATGLPGDDPRILELCMIAVSREDLLSMNSPKQCDSADRKQNSVAPPLPRVLHKYTRLFYPWKLITPKLEKITGLSNDLLHRLPSFSQNSAEAISLFLELPRPLAIVAHNGDRYDFPLLKAELNNVQSSLEKFSYLQCVDTLKAIKDIDAFQSQIELQEIMEITEIAASFSFEDMDEDMEEAAINERGHPVETAEKRVNNASHAVCLNVPTSQAQEVNHRPLEASAELHMTPMKDISAQKNIPSTPVKLAKPLSPPVTPMSTNADTPGFNSQTLKQTNKARRQLTYEGNSKRKWDGTKPYAQINIYKRLFKCEYLAHRAESDCQAMLQICGYYGNKFVNWADMFAEKFNDVKPMWSRRQAFKPS
;
A
#
# COMPACT_ATOMS: atom_id res chain seq x y z
N MET A 1 18.55 -10.25 -39.62
CA MET A 1 17.24 -9.62 -39.91
C MET A 1 16.51 -9.57 -38.56
N ASP A 2 17.00 -8.74 -37.64
CA ASP A 2 16.63 -8.80 -36.21
C ASP A 2 16.10 -7.47 -35.67
N GLU A 3 15.98 -6.44 -36.53
CA GLU A 3 15.46 -5.12 -36.17
C GLU A 3 14.12 -5.14 -35.41
N PRO A 4 13.09 -5.94 -35.77
CA PRO A 4 11.81 -5.86 -35.07
C PRO A 4 11.86 -6.42 -33.65
N ALA A 5 12.70 -7.43 -33.37
CA ALA A 5 12.83 -8.00 -32.04
C ALA A 5 13.61 -7.07 -31.09
N GLU A 6 14.70 -6.47 -31.59
CA GLU A 6 15.45 -5.48 -30.80
C GLU A 6 14.63 -4.23 -30.48
N GLU A 7 13.78 -3.77 -31.39
CA GLU A 7 12.95 -2.59 -31.15
C GLU A 7 11.88 -2.83 -30.08
N ILE A 8 11.31 -4.04 -30.05
CA ILE A 8 10.36 -4.46 -29.00
C ILE A 8 11.07 -4.54 -27.65
N GLU A 9 12.25 -5.14 -27.58
CA GLU A 9 13.06 -5.20 -26.36
C GLU A 9 13.46 -3.82 -25.84
N ARG A 10 13.78 -2.87 -26.74
CA ARG A 10 14.10 -1.48 -26.36
C ARG A 10 12.92 -0.73 -25.73
N LYS A 11 11.68 -1.17 -25.97
CA LYS A 11 10.45 -0.55 -25.43
C LYS A 11 10.04 -1.12 -24.06
N LYS A 12 10.57 -2.27 -23.65
CA LYS A 12 10.22 -2.92 -22.39
C LYS A 12 10.74 -2.13 -21.18
N ILE A 13 9.93 -2.07 -20.13
CA ILE A 13 10.29 -1.42 -18.87
C ILE A 13 11.42 -2.23 -18.22
N LYS A 14 12.53 -1.55 -17.90
CA LYS A 14 13.70 -2.12 -17.23
C LYS A 14 13.72 -1.87 -15.73
N THR A 15 13.12 -0.78 -15.27
CA THR A 15 13.08 -0.42 -13.86
C THR A 15 11.65 -0.10 -13.44
N PHE A 16 11.20 -0.73 -12.36
CA PHE A 16 9.93 -0.44 -11.71
C PHE A 16 10.19 0.31 -10.41
N VAL A 17 9.57 1.47 -10.24
CA VAL A 17 9.68 2.30 -9.04
C VAL A 17 8.32 2.33 -8.36
N PHE A 18 8.15 1.51 -7.33
CA PHE A 18 6.94 1.47 -6.51
C PHE A 18 6.87 2.73 -5.65
N ILE A 19 5.77 3.46 -5.74
CA ILE A 19 5.55 4.67 -4.95
C ILE A 19 4.27 4.55 -4.14
N ASP A 20 4.28 5.20 -2.98
CA ASP A 20 3.11 5.41 -2.14
C ASP A 20 3.23 6.77 -1.46
N ILE A 21 2.10 7.47 -1.33
CA ILE A 21 2.01 8.81 -0.78
C ILE A 21 0.97 8.85 0.33
N GLU A 22 1.43 9.16 1.54
CA GLU A 22 0.55 9.63 2.61
C GLU A 22 0.32 11.14 2.45
N ALA A 23 -0.93 11.59 2.60
CA ALA A 23 -1.28 12.99 2.36
C ALA A 23 -2.28 13.54 3.39
N THR A 24 -2.47 14.86 3.36
CA THR A 24 -3.41 15.56 4.25
C THR A 24 -4.89 15.36 3.92
N GLY A 25 -5.25 14.54 2.94
CA GLY A 25 -6.65 14.34 2.57
C GLY A 25 -6.87 13.67 1.22
N LEU A 26 -8.12 13.60 0.81
CA LEU A 26 -8.57 13.01 -0.46
C LEU A 26 -8.60 14.07 -1.58
N PRO A 27 -8.75 13.64 -2.86
CA PRO A 27 -8.92 14.57 -3.97
C PRO A 27 -10.10 15.52 -3.75
N GLY A 28 -9.92 16.79 -4.13
CA GLY A 28 -10.94 17.85 -4.02
C GLY A 28 -10.74 18.83 -2.87
N ASP A 29 -9.86 18.51 -1.90
CA ASP A 29 -9.42 19.42 -0.84
C ASP A 29 -7.90 19.67 -0.94
N ASP A 30 -7.38 19.93 -2.14
CA ASP A 30 -5.97 20.26 -2.42
C ASP A 30 -4.95 19.60 -1.45
N PRO A 31 -4.90 18.25 -1.39
CA PRO A 31 -4.10 17.55 -0.40
C PRO A 31 -2.61 17.80 -0.62
N ARG A 32 -1.83 17.76 0.47
CA ARG A 32 -0.38 17.95 0.48
C ARG A 32 0.30 16.66 0.91
N ILE A 33 1.46 16.37 0.34
CA ILE A 33 2.25 15.17 0.67
C ILE A 33 2.78 15.30 2.11
N LEU A 34 2.58 14.25 2.90
CA LEU A 34 3.11 14.08 4.26
C LEU A 34 4.32 13.15 4.29
N GLU A 35 4.23 12.04 3.55
CA GLU A 35 5.28 11.03 3.40
C GLU A 35 5.25 10.56 1.95
N LEU A 36 6.42 10.47 1.33
CA LEU A 36 6.62 9.85 0.02
C LEU A 36 7.61 8.70 0.21
N CYS A 37 7.24 7.50 -0.23
CA CYS A 37 8.16 6.40 -0.39
C CYS A 37 8.32 6.04 -1.87
N MET A 38 9.53 5.65 -2.25
CA MET A 38 9.89 5.07 -3.54
C MET A 38 10.78 3.85 -3.31
N ILE A 39 10.39 2.70 -3.87
CA ILE A 39 11.20 1.47 -3.90
C ILE A 39 11.44 1.08 -5.35
N ALA A 40 12.69 1.16 -5.80
CA ALA A 40 13.06 0.82 -7.17
C ALA A 40 13.70 -0.56 -7.26
N VAL A 41 13.30 -1.33 -8.26
CA VAL A 41 13.78 -2.69 -8.54
C VAL A 41 13.94 -2.89 -10.05
N SER A 42 14.92 -3.70 -10.45
CA SER A 42 15.08 -4.09 -11.85
C SER A 42 13.94 -5.01 -12.30
N ARG A 43 13.68 -5.06 -13.60
CA ARG A 43 12.73 -6.00 -14.21
C ARG A 43 13.10 -7.44 -13.85
N GLU A 44 14.37 -7.78 -13.92
CA GLU A 44 14.91 -9.12 -13.67
C GLU A 44 14.70 -9.52 -12.21
N ASP A 45 14.99 -8.62 -11.28
CA ASP A 45 14.81 -8.86 -9.84
C ASP A 45 13.33 -9.04 -9.50
N LEU A 46 12.44 -8.22 -10.07
CA LEU A 46 10.98 -8.35 -9.90
C LEU A 46 10.47 -9.71 -10.41
N LEU A 47 10.91 -10.14 -11.60
CA LEU A 47 10.55 -11.44 -12.17
C LEU A 47 11.11 -12.61 -11.35
N SER A 48 12.29 -12.43 -10.75
CA SER A 48 12.91 -13.45 -9.90
C SER A 48 12.15 -13.72 -8.60
N MET A 49 11.24 -12.82 -8.18
CA MET A 49 10.40 -12.99 -6.99
C MET A 49 9.37 -14.12 -7.16
N ASN A 50 8.91 -14.37 -8.38
CA ASN A 50 7.97 -15.46 -8.69
C ASN A 50 8.69 -16.78 -9.00
N SER A 51 10.03 -16.78 -9.04
CA SER A 51 10.77 -18.00 -9.34
C SER A 51 10.68 -18.94 -8.14
N PRO A 52 10.33 -20.22 -8.33
CA PRO A 52 10.41 -21.23 -7.28
C PRO A 52 11.89 -21.52 -7.01
N LYS A 53 12.59 -20.61 -6.32
CA LYS A 53 13.93 -20.90 -5.81
C LYS A 53 13.80 -22.09 -4.86
N GLN A 54 14.55 -23.14 -5.18
CA GLN A 54 14.68 -24.39 -4.45
C GLN A 54 14.92 -24.09 -2.96
N CYS A 55 13.89 -24.28 -2.15
CA CYS A 55 14.08 -24.82 -0.83
C CYS A 55 13.82 -26.32 -0.96
N ASP A 56 14.86 -27.13 -0.81
CA ASP A 56 14.84 -28.60 -0.82
C ASP A 56 14.11 -29.13 0.41
N SER A 57 12.83 -28.83 0.52
CA SER A 57 12.00 -29.28 1.63
C SER A 57 10.64 -29.66 1.08
N ALA A 58 10.34 -30.95 1.15
CA ALA A 58 9.11 -31.61 0.71
C ALA A 58 7.84 -31.13 1.45
N ASP A 59 7.91 -30.01 2.18
CA ASP A 59 6.82 -29.39 2.95
C ASP A 59 6.18 -28.21 2.22
N ARG A 60 6.16 -28.21 0.88
CA ARG A 60 5.25 -27.34 0.11
C ARG A 60 3.81 -27.87 0.21
N LYS A 61 3.24 -27.85 1.43
CA LYS A 61 1.87 -27.33 1.53
C LYS A 61 1.95 -25.88 1.07
N GLN A 62 1.00 -25.43 0.26
CA GLN A 62 0.89 -24.06 -0.27
C GLN A 62 0.88 -23.02 0.87
N ASN A 63 2.03 -22.76 1.48
CA ASN A 63 2.19 -21.75 2.49
C ASN A 63 2.24 -20.43 1.76
N SER A 64 1.06 -19.84 1.64
CA SER A 64 0.79 -18.44 1.38
C SER A 64 1.62 -17.57 2.32
N VAL A 65 2.84 -17.29 1.94
CA VAL A 65 3.73 -16.37 2.65
C VAL A 65 4.21 -15.37 1.60
N ALA A 66 4.21 -14.10 1.96
CA ALA A 66 4.63 -13.06 1.04
C ALA A 66 6.08 -13.30 0.59
N PRO A 67 6.40 -13.16 -0.71
CA PRO A 67 7.75 -13.40 -1.21
C PRO A 67 8.73 -12.41 -0.55
N PRO A 68 9.97 -12.85 -0.24
CA PRO A 68 10.98 -11.93 0.28
C PRO A 68 11.28 -10.84 -0.75
N LEU A 69 11.60 -9.64 -0.27
CA LEU A 69 12.01 -8.55 -1.15
C LEU A 69 13.35 -8.86 -1.83
N PRO A 70 13.57 -8.42 -3.08
CA PRO A 70 14.86 -8.56 -3.75
C PRO A 70 16.00 -7.91 -2.95
N ARG A 71 17.19 -8.53 -2.98
CA ARG A 71 18.36 -7.99 -2.28
C ARG A 71 18.86 -6.69 -2.91
N VAL A 72 18.78 -6.60 -4.23
CA VAL A 72 19.15 -5.44 -5.03
C VAL A 72 17.89 -4.62 -5.24
N LEU A 73 17.74 -3.56 -4.45
CA LEU A 73 16.70 -2.56 -4.59
C LEU A 73 17.22 -1.22 -4.08
N HIS A 74 16.62 -0.13 -4.53
CA HIS A 74 16.88 1.22 -4.02
C HIS A 74 15.66 1.71 -3.25
N LYS A 75 15.89 2.47 -2.17
CA LYS A 75 14.82 3.05 -1.37
C LYS A 75 15.04 4.54 -1.18
N TYR A 76 13.97 5.30 -1.28
CA TYR A 76 13.90 6.70 -0.88
C TYR A 76 12.61 6.91 -0.10
N THR A 77 12.71 7.33 1.15
CA THR A 77 11.56 7.69 1.97
C THR A 77 11.80 9.06 2.57
N ARG A 78 10.82 9.96 2.45
CA ARG A 78 10.94 11.31 2.99
C ARG A 78 9.60 11.81 3.50
N LEU A 79 9.64 12.39 4.70
CA LEU A 79 8.52 13.13 5.28
C LEU A 79 8.61 14.62 4.97
N PHE A 80 7.45 15.28 4.91
CA PHE A 80 7.33 16.70 4.61
C PHE A 80 6.38 17.37 5.59
N TYR A 81 6.68 18.63 5.94
CA TYR A 81 5.69 19.47 6.61
C TYR A 81 4.71 20.06 5.58
N PRO A 82 3.39 19.81 5.69
CA PRO A 82 2.43 20.14 4.63
C PRO A 82 1.99 21.60 4.56
N TRP A 83 2.25 22.41 5.60
CA TRP A 83 1.57 23.72 5.80
C TRP A 83 0.04 23.65 5.68
N LYS A 84 -0.53 22.51 6.05
CA LYS A 84 -1.96 22.25 6.09
C LYS A 84 -2.27 21.40 7.32
N LEU A 85 -3.42 21.67 7.94
CA LEU A 85 -3.85 20.94 9.14
C LEU A 85 -4.10 19.47 8.79
N ILE A 86 -3.51 18.58 9.57
CA ILE A 86 -3.76 17.14 9.53
C ILE A 86 -4.94 16.87 10.47
N THR A 87 -6.00 16.28 9.94
CA THR A 87 -7.19 15.99 10.74
C THR A 87 -6.90 14.85 11.73
N PRO A 88 -7.55 14.82 12.91
CA PRO A 88 -7.37 13.74 13.88
C PRO A 88 -7.66 12.34 13.30
N LYS A 89 -8.56 12.27 12.31
CA LYS A 89 -8.85 11.02 11.60
C LYS A 89 -7.65 10.52 10.79
N LEU A 90 -6.95 11.42 10.09
CA LEU A 90 -5.76 11.06 9.32
C LEU A 90 -4.60 10.74 10.24
N GLU A 91 -4.39 11.50 11.30
CA GLU A 91 -3.38 11.21 12.31
C GLU A 91 -3.55 9.82 12.92
N LYS A 92 -4.80 9.40 13.17
CA LYS A 92 -5.09 8.03 13.64
C LYS A 92 -4.74 6.94 12.61
N ILE A 93 -4.83 7.26 11.32
CA ILE A 93 -4.60 6.32 10.22
C ILE A 93 -3.10 6.21 9.93
N THR A 94 -2.42 7.34 9.72
CA THR A 94 -1.02 7.41 9.28
C THR A 94 -0.03 7.46 10.45
N GLY A 95 -0.49 7.84 11.64
CA GLY A 95 0.38 8.14 12.78
C GLY A 95 1.17 9.44 12.62
N LEU A 96 0.84 10.28 11.63
CA LEU A 96 1.51 11.56 11.37
C LEU A 96 0.66 12.73 11.83
N SER A 97 1.27 13.67 12.54
CA SER A 97 0.62 14.87 13.05
C SER A 97 1.43 16.12 12.72
N ASN A 98 0.80 17.29 12.76
CA ASN A 98 1.51 18.55 12.52
C ASN A 98 2.63 18.77 13.56
N ASP A 99 2.43 18.32 14.80
CA ASP A 99 3.43 18.42 15.87
C ASP A 99 4.63 17.51 15.64
N LEU A 100 4.45 16.34 15.04
CA LEU A 100 5.58 15.49 14.65
C LEU A 100 6.37 16.08 13.47
N LEU A 101 5.67 16.74 12.55
CA LEU A 101 6.25 17.18 11.28
C LEU A 101 6.73 18.64 11.27
N HIS A 102 6.40 19.49 12.26
CA HIS A 102 6.64 20.94 12.20
C HIS A 102 8.09 21.39 12.00
N ARG A 103 9.07 20.54 12.36
CA ARG A 103 10.51 20.83 12.15
C ARG A 103 11.05 20.35 10.82
N LEU A 104 10.23 19.63 10.03
CA LEU A 104 10.64 19.11 8.74
C LEU A 104 10.42 20.16 7.64
N PRO A 105 11.23 20.13 6.58
CA PRO A 105 11.00 20.97 5.41
C PRO A 105 9.72 20.53 4.69
N SER A 106 9.10 21.48 4.00
CA SER A 106 8.00 21.20 3.08
C SER A 106 8.48 20.66 1.74
N PHE A 107 7.55 20.18 0.92
CA PHE A 107 7.86 19.87 -0.47
C PHE A 107 8.40 21.12 -1.20
N SER A 108 9.57 20.99 -1.81
CA SER A 108 10.38 22.11 -2.32
C SER A 108 11.10 21.72 -3.61
N GLN A 109 11.79 22.67 -4.25
CA GLN A 109 12.65 22.40 -5.41
C GLN A 109 13.74 21.37 -5.09
N ASN A 110 14.34 21.43 -3.89
CA ASN A 110 15.32 20.44 -3.44
C ASN A 110 14.69 19.04 -3.27
N SER A 111 13.41 18.97 -2.90
CA SER A 111 12.67 17.72 -2.83
C SER A 111 12.49 17.13 -4.23
N ALA A 112 12.10 17.95 -5.21
CA ALA A 112 11.98 17.53 -6.60
C ALA A 112 13.31 17.11 -7.22
N GLU A 113 14.40 17.83 -6.89
CA GLU A 113 15.74 17.45 -7.34
C GLU A 113 16.17 16.10 -6.77
N ALA A 114 15.94 15.86 -5.47
CA ALA A 114 16.24 14.58 -4.85
C ALA A 114 15.46 13.42 -5.51
N ILE A 115 14.20 13.64 -5.87
CA ILE A 115 13.40 12.66 -6.62
C ILE A 115 14.00 12.45 -8.02
N SER A 116 14.35 13.52 -8.74
CA SER A 116 14.97 13.42 -10.06
C SER A 116 16.29 12.63 -10.04
N LEU A 117 17.13 12.85 -9.03
CA LEU A 117 18.41 12.14 -8.86
C LEU A 117 18.18 10.68 -8.48
N PHE A 118 17.22 10.38 -7.61
CA PHE A 118 16.86 9.00 -7.27
C PHE A 118 16.40 8.20 -8.48
N LEU A 119 15.72 8.86 -9.44
CA LEU A 119 15.20 8.24 -10.66
C LEU A 119 16.24 8.13 -11.79
N GLU A 120 17.51 8.47 -11.53
CA GLU A 120 18.62 8.26 -12.46
C GLU A 120 19.01 6.77 -12.51
N LEU A 121 18.07 5.96 -13.01
CA LEU A 121 18.08 4.49 -13.04
C LEU A 121 17.91 3.97 -14.49
N PRO A 122 18.17 2.67 -14.75
CA PRO A 122 18.05 2.10 -16.09
C PRO A 122 16.68 2.31 -16.73
N ARG A 123 16.67 2.72 -18.00
CA ARG A 123 15.46 3.05 -18.78
C ARG A 123 15.15 2.01 -19.86
N PRO A 124 13.88 1.87 -20.31
CA PRO A 124 12.66 2.56 -19.86
C PRO A 124 12.29 2.33 -18.38
N LEU A 125 11.67 3.32 -17.74
CA LEU A 125 11.36 3.33 -16.30
C LEU A 125 9.91 3.70 -16.05
N ALA A 126 9.24 2.94 -15.19
CA ALA A 126 7.87 3.18 -14.79
C ALA A 126 7.72 3.36 -13.28
N ILE A 127 6.98 4.40 -12.88
CA ILE A 127 6.47 4.53 -11.51
C ILE A 127 5.18 3.71 -11.38
N VAL A 128 5.07 2.99 -10.27
CA VAL A 128 4.01 2.01 -10.01
C VAL A 128 3.31 2.39 -8.72
N ALA A 129 1.99 2.59 -8.76
CA ALA A 129 1.20 2.92 -7.58
C ALA A 129 -0.16 2.23 -7.63
N HIS A 130 -0.77 2.01 -6.47
CA HIS A 130 -2.09 1.41 -6.38
C HIS A 130 -3.18 2.48 -6.39
N ASN A 131 -4.06 2.45 -7.40
CA ASN A 131 -4.99 3.56 -7.64
C ASN A 131 -4.28 4.88 -7.96
N GLY A 132 -3.05 4.78 -8.50
CA GLY A 132 -2.16 5.90 -8.77
C GLY A 132 -2.75 6.93 -9.73
N ASP A 133 -3.53 6.50 -10.73
CA ASP A 133 -4.12 7.40 -11.74
C ASP A 133 -5.09 8.40 -11.13
N ARG A 134 -5.71 8.03 -10.00
CA ARG A 134 -6.69 8.88 -9.31
C ARG A 134 -6.12 9.57 -8.09
N TYR A 135 -4.86 9.29 -7.72
CA TYR A 135 -4.29 9.78 -6.47
C TYR A 135 -2.80 10.12 -6.57
N ASP A 136 -1.91 9.13 -6.49
CA ASP A 136 -0.47 9.36 -6.34
C ASP A 136 0.14 10.14 -7.51
N PHE A 137 -0.16 9.76 -8.75
CA PHE A 137 0.42 10.43 -9.91
C PHE A 137 -0.08 11.87 -10.05
N PRO A 138 -1.41 12.15 -10.00
CA PRO A 138 -1.90 13.54 -9.99
C PRO A 138 -1.36 14.37 -8.83
N LEU A 139 -1.23 13.81 -7.64
CA LEU A 139 -0.74 14.52 -6.45
C LEU A 139 0.75 14.87 -6.57
N LEU A 140 1.57 13.90 -6.98
CA LEU A 140 2.99 14.13 -7.26
C LEU A 140 3.16 15.19 -8.35
N LYS A 141 2.37 15.10 -9.43
CA LYS A 141 2.38 16.11 -10.51
C LYS A 141 2.02 17.50 -9.99
N ALA A 142 1.02 17.61 -9.11
CA ALA A 142 0.60 18.88 -8.53
C ALA A 142 1.72 19.51 -7.66
N GLU A 143 2.39 18.73 -6.82
CA GLU A 143 3.50 19.23 -5.99
C GLU A 143 4.73 19.61 -6.83
N LEU A 144 5.09 18.83 -7.84
CA LEU A 144 6.18 19.16 -8.77
C LEU A 144 5.90 20.47 -9.53
N ASN A 145 4.66 20.67 -9.98
CA ASN A 145 4.21 21.92 -10.61
C ASN A 145 4.28 23.10 -9.64
N ASN A 146 3.86 22.89 -8.40
CA ASN A 146 3.80 23.93 -7.37
C ASN A 146 5.17 24.54 -7.07
N VAL A 147 6.22 23.72 -7.08
CA VAL A 147 7.60 24.18 -6.85
C VAL A 147 8.30 24.62 -8.13
N GLN A 148 7.57 24.74 -9.25
CA GLN A 148 8.09 25.12 -10.57
C GLN A 148 9.30 24.26 -10.99
N SER A 149 9.25 22.96 -10.67
CA SER A 149 10.29 22.04 -11.14
C SER A 149 10.20 21.89 -12.66
N SER A 150 11.35 21.70 -13.31
CA SER A 150 11.36 21.36 -14.73
C SER A 150 10.74 19.98 -14.90
N LEU A 151 9.44 19.96 -15.28
CA LEU A 151 8.72 18.73 -15.60
C LEU A 151 9.41 17.94 -16.73
N GLU A 152 10.24 18.60 -17.52
CA GLU A 152 11.06 17.94 -18.56
C GLU A 152 11.98 16.87 -17.96
N LYS A 153 12.46 17.06 -16.72
CA LYS A 153 13.21 16.03 -15.97
C LYS A 153 12.42 14.75 -15.73
N PHE A 154 11.09 14.81 -15.81
CA PHE A 154 10.17 13.69 -15.58
C PHE A 154 9.45 13.25 -16.86
N SER A 155 9.84 13.80 -18.02
CA SER A 155 9.15 13.56 -19.29
C SER A 155 9.26 12.13 -19.81
N TYR A 156 10.29 11.39 -19.37
CA TYR A 156 10.51 9.99 -19.73
C TYR A 156 9.73 9.01 -18.85
N LEU A 157 9.14 9.48 -17.74
CA LEU A 157 8.46 8.60 -16.79
C LEU A 157 7.18 8.01 -17.38
N GLN A 158 7.04 6.70 -17.20
CA GLN A 158 5.80 5.97 -17.43
C GLN A 158 5.09 5.70 -16.09
N CYS A 159 3.78 5.53 -16.12
CA CYS A 159 2.91 5.32 -14.96
C CYS A 159 2.15 4.01 -15.13
N VAL A 160 2.10 3.21 -14.05
CA VAL A 160 1.40 1.93 -14.01
C VAL A 160 0.51 1.89 -12.78
N ASP A 161 -0.81 1.88 -13.00
CA ASP A 161 -1.79 1.73 -11.92
C ASP A 161 -2.09 0.25 -11.65
N THR A 162 -1.66 -0.24 -10.49
CA THR A 162 -1.82 -1.67 -10.14
C THR A 162 -3.27 -2.04 -9.86
N LEU A 163 -4.15 -1.09 -9.55
CA LEU A 163 -5.57 -1.37 -9.39
C LEU A 163 -6.21 -1.79 -10.72
N LYS A 164 -5.82 -1.14 -11.83
CA LYS A 164 -6.24 -1.53 -13.17
C LYS A 164 -5.59 -2.86 -13.56
N ALA A 165 -4.26 -2.93 -13.43
CA ALA A 165 -3.48 -4.12 -13.81
C ALA A 165 -4.00 -5.40 -13.16
N ILE A 166 -4.18 -5.39 -11.84
CA ILE A 166 -4.57 -6.59 -11.10
C ILE A 166 -6.01 -7.01 -11.41
N LYS A 167 -6.91 -6.05 -11.69
CA LYS A 167 -8.28 -6.36 -12.13
C LYS A 167 -8.29 -7.05 -13.49
N ASP A 168 -7.52 -6.52 -14.44
CA ASP A 168 -7.46 -7.07 -15.80
C ASP A 168 -6.82 -8.46 -15.79
N ILE A 169 -5.73 -8.64 -15.03
CA ILE A 169 -5.06 -9.93 -14.88
C ILE A 169 -5.98 -10.96 -14.23
N ASP A 170 -6.64 -10.61 -13.13
CA ASP A 170 -7.57 -11.51 -12.45
C ASP A 170 -8.76 -11.86 -13.35
N ALA A 171 -9.31 -10.89 -14.10
CA ALA A 171 -10.41 -11.12 -15.04
C ALA A 171 -10.02 -12.05 -16.20
N PHE A 172 -8.84 -11.82 -16.78
CA PHE A 172 -8.31 -12.67 -17.85
C PHE A 172 -8.07 -14.11 -17.36
N GLN A 173 -7.53 -14.26 -16.14
CA GLN A 173 -7.33 -15.57 -15.55
C GLN A 173 -8.65 -16.31 -15.30
N SER A 174 -9.68 -15.64 -14.79
CA SER A 174 -10.99 -16.27 -14.61
C SER A 174 -11.65 -16.66 -15.94
N GLN A 175 -11.39 -15.93 -17.03
CA GLN A 175 -11.89 -16.31 -18.36
C GLN A 175 -11.23 -17.59 -18.88
N ILE A 176 -9.91 -17.72 -18.71
CA ILE A 176 -9.18 -18.94 -19.09
C ILE A 176 -9.68 -20.13 -18.27
N GLU A 177 -9.80 -19.99 -16.94
CA GLU A 177 -10.28 -21.05 -16.06
C GLU A 177 -11.69 -21.53 -16.46
N LEU A 178 -12.59 -20.60 -16.85
CA LEU A 178 -13.92 -20.95 -17.34
C LEU A 178 -13.88 -21.68 -18.69
N GLN A 179 -13.01 -21.26 -19.61
CA GLN A 179 -12.84 -21.94 -20.90
C GLN A 179 -12.33 -23.37 -20.73
N GLU A 180 -11.32 -23.57 -19.88
CA GLU A 180 -10.79 -24.90 -19.57
C GLU A 180 -11.86 -25.82 -18.94
N ILE A 181 -12.67 -25.30 -18.00
CA ILE A 181 -13.78 -26.05 -17.41
C ILE A 181 -14.82 -26.41 -18.47
N MET A 182 -15.15 -25.49 -19.38
CA MET A 182 -16.09 -25.75 -20.47
C MET A 182 -15.58 -26.84 -21.41
N GLU A 183 -14.32 -26.77 -21.83
CA GLU A 183 -13.68 -27.78 -22.67
C GLU A 183 -13.68 -29.16 -22.01
N ILE A 184 -13.32 -29.24 -20.72
CA ILE A 184 -13.35 -30.50 -19.96
C ILE A 184 -14.79 -31.05 -19.86
N THR A 185 -15.77 -30.17 -19.63
CA THR A 185 -17.18 -30.57 -19.51
C THR A 185 -17.74 -31.08 -20.85
N GLU A 186 -17.37 -30.45 -21.96
CA GLU A 186 -17.74 -30.87 -23.31
C GLU A 186 -17.15 -32.25 -23.66
N ILE A 187 -15.86 -32.46 -23.34
CA ILE A 187 -15.21 -33.76 -23.49
C ILE A 187 -15.94 -34.81 -22.63
N ALA A 188 -16.20 -34.53 -21.35
CA ALA A 188 -16.89 -35.46 -20.46
C ALA A 188 -18.31 -35.82 -20.97
N ALA A 189 -19.05 -34.84 -21.51
CA ALA A 189 -20.36 -35.07 -22.12
C ALA A 189 -20.29 -35.87 -23.43
N SER A 190 -19.19 -35.79 -24.17
CA SER A 190 -18.96 -36.62 -25.37
C SER A 190 -18.65 -38.08 -25.06
N PHE A 191 -18.13 -38.38 -23.86
CA PHE A 191 -17.89 -39.75 -23.37
C PHE A 191 -19.12 -40.38 -22.71
N SER A 192 -20.17 -39.60 -22.43
CA SER A 192 -21.49 -40.14 -22.09
C SER A 192 -22.28 -40.40 -23.37
N PHE A 193 -21.94 -41.46 -24.09
CA PHE A 193 -22.83 -42.05 -25.09
C PHE A 193 -23.39 -43.37 -24.58
N GLU A 194 -24.70 -43.51 -24.75
CA GLU A 194 -25.47 -44.72 -24.50
C GLU A 194 -24.87 -45.91 -25.27
N ASP A 195 -24.60 -47.01 -24.55
CA ASP A 195 -24.67 -48.40 -25.03
C ASP A 195 -24.32 -49.35 -23.87
N MET A 196 -25.31 -49.62 -23.02
CA MET A 196 -25.54 -50.97 -22.47
C MET A 196 -27.05 -51.17 -22.42
N ASP A 197 -27.64 -51.46 -23.58
CA ASP A 197 -28.96 -52.09 -23.66
C ASP A 197 -28.88 -53.51 -23.10
N GLU A 198 -29.90 -53.81 -22.28
CA GLU A 198 -30.62 -55.07 -22.08
C GLU A 198 -29.87 -56.40 -22.35
N ASP A 199 -29.53 -57.11 -21.27
CA ASP A 199 -29.96 -58.51 -21.03
C ASP A 199 -29.23 -59.06 -19.79
N MET A 200 -29.84 -58.95 -18.59
CA MET A 200 -29.55 -59.93 -17.55
C MET A 200 -30.79 -60.20 -16.68
N GLU A 201 -31.23 -61.44 -16.84
CA GLU A 201 -32.48 -62.08 -16.44
C GLU A 201 -32.69 -62.19 -14.93
N GLU A 202 -33.96 -62.31 -14.56
CA GLU A 202 -34.50 -62.50 -13.21
C GLU A 202 -33.76 -63.57 -12.38
N ALA A 203 -33.53 -63.27 -11.10
CA ALA A 203 -33.66 -64.26 -10.05
C ALA A 203 -34.32 -63.63 -8.81
N ALA A 204 -35.63 -63.75 -8.75
CA ALA A 204 -36.42 -63.50 -7.56
C ALA A 204 -36.03 -64.51 -6.45
N ILE A 205 -35.63 -64.02 -5.28
CA ILE A 205 -35.87 -64.73 -4.02
C ILE A 205 -36.55 -63.75 -3.07
N ASN A 206 -37.84 -64.03 -2.92
CA ASN A 206 -38.77 -63.53 -1.93
C ASN A 206 -38.35 -64.00 -0.54
N GLU A 207 -38.50 -63.16 0.50
CA GLU A 207 -39.09 -63.50 1.81
C GLU A 207 -39.16 -62.22 2.67
N ARG A 208 -40.39 -61.79 2.95
CA ARG A 208 -40.77 -60.69 3.86
C ARG A 208 -40.91 -61.23 5.29
N GLY A 209 -40.65 -60.39 6.30
CA GLY A 209 -41.28 -60.59 7.63
C GLY A 209 -40.61 -59.90 8.82
N HIS A 210 -40.97 -58.64 9.09
CA HIS A 210 -40.80 -57.85 10.33
C HIS A 210 -41.45 -58.50 11.60
N PRO A 211 -41.35 -57.98 12.87
CA PRO A 211 -41.11 -56.59 13.30
C PRO A 211 -40.29 -56.30 14.61
N VAL A 212 -39.83 -55.03 14.68
CA VAL A 212 -39.79 -54.04 15.80
C VAL A 212 -39.89 -54.52 17.26
N GLU A 213 -38.91 -54.15 18.11
CA GLU A 213 -39.19 -53.44 19.37
C GLU A 213 -37.97 -52.68 19.94
N THR A 214 -38.31 -51.59 20.63
CA THR A 214 -37.56 -50.46 21.17
C THR A 214 -36.73 -50.75 22.43
N ALA A 215 -35.61 -50.04 22.64
CA ALA A 215 -35.18 -49.64 23.99
C ALA A 215 -34.24 -48.42 23.98
N GLU A 216 -34.72 -47.35 24.59
CA GLU A 216 -33.94 -46.19 25.03
C GLU A 216 -32.94 -46.60 26.12
N LYS A 217 -31.74 -45.99 26.15
CA LYS A 217 -31.14 -45.54 27.41
C LYS A 217 -30.00 -44.52 27.23
N ARG A 218 -30.35 -43.33 27.70
CA ARG A 218 -29.55 -42.18 28.13
C ARG A 218 -28.61 -42.58 29.27
N VAL A 219 -27.32 -42.24 29.18
CA VAL A 219 -26.47 -41.98 30.35
C VAL A 219 -25.62 -40.73 30.08
N ASN A 220 -25.86 -39.73 30.92
CA ASN A 220 -25.11 -38.50 31.08
C ASN A 220 -23.91 -38.71 32.01
N ASN A 221 -23.03 -37.71 31.99
CA ASN A 221 -22.01 -37.31 32.96
C ASN A 221 -20.67 -38.05 32.90
N ALA A 222 -19.52 -37.46 33.20
CA ALA A 222 -18.97 -36.11 33.31
C ALA A 222 -17.60 -36.33 34.00
N SER A 223 -16.74 -35.29 33.99
CA SER A 223 -15.46 -35.18 34.74
C SER A 223 -14.28 -35.85 34.00
N HIS A 224 -13.13 -35.23 33.79
CA HIS A 224 -12.38 -34.34 34.67
C HIS A 224 -11.55 -33.31 33.88
N ALA A 225 -11.63 -32.06 34.31
CA ALA A 225 -10.61 -31.05 34.07
C ALA A 225 -9.43 -31.29 35.02
N VAL A 226 -8.19 -31.11 34.53
CA VAL A 226 -7.02 -30.72 35.33
C VAL A 226 -6.11 -29.85 34.46
N CYS A 227 -6.15 -28.53 34.72
CA CYS A 227 -4.95 -27.68 34.58
C CYS A 227 -3.98 -28.02 35.71
N LEU A 228 -2.67 -27.83 35.49
CA LEU A 228 -1.77 -27.04 36.35
C LEU A 228 -0.28 -27.18 35.91
N ASN A 229 0.35 -26.01 35.78
CA ASN A 229 1.70 -25.62 36.23
C ASN A 229 2.97 -25.96 35.42
N VAL A 230 3.53 -24.88 34.84
CA VAL A 230 4.87 -24.28 35.04
C VAL A 230 5.86 -25.06 35.93
N PRO A 231 7.14 -25.09 35.50
CA PRO A 231 8.22 -24.71 36.42
C PRO A 231 9.18 -23.67 35.82
N THR A 232 9.67 -22.80 36.71
CA THR A 232 10.76 -21.84 36.49
C THR A 232 12.02 -22.35 37.19
N SER A 233 13.17 -22.07 36.56
CA SER A 233 14.47 -21.70 37.14
C SER A 233 15.65 -22.69 37.13
N GLN A 234 16.79 -22.09 36.76
CA GLN A 234 18.21 -22.32 37.12
C GLN A 234 19.16 -22.90 36.06
N ALA A 235 19.88 -21.96 35.43
CA ALA A 235 21.34 -21.84 35.33
C ALA A 235 22.21 -23.11 35.25
N GLN A 236 23.01 -23.20 34.18
CA GLN A 236 24.41 -23.63 34.28
C GLN A 236 25.26 -23.08 33.11
N GLU A 237 26.40 -22.51 33.49
CA GLU A 237 27.47 -21.96 32.68
C GLU A 237 28.24 -23.05 31.91
N VAL A 238 28.71 -22.74 30.70
CA VAL A 238 29.93 -23.35 30.15
C VAL A 238 30.77 -22.31 29.43
N ASN A 239 32.01 -22.21 29.89
CA ASN A 239 33.11 -21.33 29.47
C ASN A 239 33.54 -21.51 28.01
N HIS A 240 33.75 -20.41 27.29
CA HIS A 240 34.86 -20.27 26.33
C HIS A 240 35.36 -18.80 26.28
N ARG A 241 36.61 -18.58 26.68
CA ARG A 241 37.47 -17.42 26.35
C ARG A 241 38.07 -17.66 24.93
N PRO A 242 38.48 -16.64 24.14
CA PRO A 242 39.52 -15.69 24.59
C PRO A 242 39.60 -14.27 23.97
N LEU A 243 40.47 -13.45 24.58
CA LEU A 243 41.34 -12.39 24.01
C LEU A 243 40.79 -10.99 23.69
N GLU A 244 41.33 -10.00 24.42
CA GLU A 244 41.30 -8.55 24.20
C GLU A 244 42.50 -8.05 23.35
N ALA A 245 42.37 -6.80 22.89
CA ALA A 245 43.34 -5.86 22.27
C ALA A 245 43.62 -6.09 20.77
N SER A 246 43.57 -5.12 19.85
CA SER A 246 43.81 -3.66 19.88
C SER A 246 42.94 -2.96 18.82
N ALA A 247 42.27 -1.85 19.11
CA ALA A 247 42.68 -0.46 18.85
C ALA A 247 43.29 -0.18 17.47
N GLU A 248 42.58 0.59 16.63
CA GLU A 248 43.09 1.83 16.00
C GLU A 248 41.97 2.58 15.26
N LEU A 249 41.46 3.64 15.89
CA LEU A 249 40.77 4.74 15.23
C LEU A 249 41.84 5.77 14.84
N HIS A 250 42.04 6.00 13.54
CA HIS A 250 42.90 7.07 13.05
C HIS A 250 42.12 8.39 13.12
N MET A 251 42.44 9.22 14.12
CA MET A 251 42.03 10.62 14.22
C MET A 251 43.12 11.52 13.64
N THR A 252 42.72 12.51 12.84
CA THR A 252 43.58 13.60 12.39
C THR A 252 43.70 14.69 13.47
N PRO A 253 44.83 15.42 13.58
CA PRO A 253 45.07 16.30 14.73
C PRO A 253 44.43 17.69 14.55
N MET A 254 43.72 18.13 15.58
CA MET A 254 43.42 19.55 15.81
C MET A 254 44.70 20.28 16.24
N LYS A 255 44.91 21.49 15.70
CA LYS A 255 45.90 22.45 16.18
C LYS A 255 45.31 23.29 17.31
N ASP A 256 46.01 23.29 18.44
CA ASP A 256 45.85 24.24 19.53
C ASP A 256 46.19 25.67 19.08
N ILE A 257 45.32 26.62 19.42
CA ILE A 257 45.74 28.00 19.70
C ILE A 257 45.20 28.38 21.07
N SER A 258 46.17 28.67 21.93
CA SER A 258 46.06 29.11 23.31
C SER A 258 45.41 30.50 23.46
N ALA A 259 44.58 30.60 24.49
CA ALA A 259 44.47 31.70 25.46
C ALA A 259 44.25 33.15 24.96
N GLN A 260 43.10 33.72 25.33
CA GLN A 260 43.07 34.98 26.09
C GLN A 260 41.76 35.11 26.89
N LYS A 261 41.94 35.39 28.19
CA LYS A 261 40.91 35.72 29.18
C LYS A 261 40.27 37.07 28.85
N ASN A 262 38.96 37.19 29.05
CA ASN A 262 38.35 38.28 29.83
C ASN A 262 36.85 38.03 30.06
N ILE A 263 36.48 37.91 31.33
CA ILE A 263 35.10 37.96 31.85
C ILE A 263 34.86 39.40 32.32
N PRO A 264 33.68 39.98 32.09
CA PRO A 264 32.94 40.49 33.23
C PRO A 264 31.46 40.09 33.26
N SER A 265 31.06 39.79 34.49
CA SER A 265 29.77 39.63 35.18
C SER A 265 28.45 40.12 34.56
N THR A 266 27.43 39.29 34.81
CA THR A 266 25.97 39.37 34.57
C THR A 266 25.28 40.63 35.14
N PRO A 267 24.03 40.95 34.72
CA PRO A 267 22.89 40.46 35.53
C PRO A 267 21.66 40.00 34.75
N VAL A 268 20.97 39.06 35.41
CA VAL A 268 19.67 38.47 35.11
C VAL A 268 18.55 39.52 35.09
N LYS A 269 17.65 39.46 34.09
CA LYS A 269 16.27 39.94 34.25
C LYS A 269 15.28 38.93 33.64
N LEU A 270 14.52 38.33 34.56
CA LEU A 270 13.35 37.48 34.34
C LEU A 270 12.21 38.35 33.76
N ALA A 271 11.73 38.05 32.56
CA ALA A 271 10.51 38.66 32.01
C ALA A 271 9.31 37.71 32.24
N LYS A 272 8.23 38.26 32.81
CA LYS A 272 6.98 37.55 33.16
C LYS A 272 6.21 37.09 31.90
N PRO A 273 5.42 35.99 31.97
CA PRO A 273 4.55 35.57 30.89
C PRO A 273 3.34 36.51 30.73
N LEU A 274 3.00 36.84 29.49
CA LEU A 274 1.78 37.55 29.10
C LEU A 274 0.55 36.62 29.23
N SER A 275 -0.52 37.12 29.83
CA SER A 275 -1.81 36.45 29.99
C SER A 275 -2.64 36.44 28.68
N PRO A 276 -3.50 35.43 28.45
CA PRO A 276 -4.30 35.29 27.23
C PRO A 276 -5.43 36.34 27.14
N PRO A 277 -5.89 36.71 25.93
CA PRO A 277 -6.94 37.70 25.77
C PRO A 277 -8.32 37.15 26.16
N VAL A 278 -9.09 38.00 26.84
CA VAL A 278 -10.46 37.79 27.31
C VAL A 278 -11.46 38.06 26.18
N THR A 279 -12.39 37.13 25.97
CA THR A 279 -13.57 37.25 25.11
C THR A 279 -14.62 38.18 25.74
N PRO A 280 -15.19 39.17 25.03
CA PRO A 280 -16.41 39.84 25.48
C PRO A 280 -17.66 39.19 24.87
N MET A 281 -18.63 38.86 25.73
CA MET A 281 -20.01 38.53 25.34
C MET A 281 -20.80 39.78 24.94
N SER A 282 -21.55 39.65 23.84
CA SER A 282 -22.91 40.14 23.56
C SER A 282 -23.38 41.48 24.16
N THR A 283 -23.62 42.45 23.28
CA THR A 283 -24.73 43.41 23.43
C THR A 283 -25.45 43.60 22.08
N ASN A 284 -26.77 43.42 22.12
CA ASN A 284 -27.72 43.60 21.02
C ASN A 284 -27.83 45.07 20.57
N ALA A 285 -28.03 45.32 19.27
CA ALA A 285 -29.08 46.21 18.73
C ALA A 285 -29.06 46.29 17.19
N ASP A 286 -30.26 46.20 16.63
CA ASP A 286 -30.78 46.80 15.39
C ASP A 286 -30.49 46.20 14.01
N THR A 287 -31.57 45.62 13.48
CA THR A 287 -31.79 45.16 12.09
C THR A 287 -32.47 46.29 11.30
N PRO A 288 -32.18 46.42 10.00
CA PRO A 288 -33.23 46.18 8.99
C PRO A 288 -32.65 45.41 7.79
N GLY A 289 -33.15 44.23 7.40
CA GLY A 289 -34.43 44.07 6.72
C GLY A 289 -34.19 43.90 5.22
N PHE A 290 -33.94 42.67 4.73
CA PHE A 290 -34.00 42.39 3.29
C PHE A 290 -34.59 41.01 2.99
N ASN A 291 -35.47 41.02 1.99
CA ASN A 291 -36.50 40.04 1.69
C ASN A 291 -36.00 38.64 1.30
N SER A 292 -36.74 37.64 1.77
CA SER A 292 -36.66 36.25 1.33
C SER A 292 -37.29 36.12 -0.06
N GLN A 293 -36.46 35.84 -1.07
CA GLN A 293 -36.93 35.31 -2.35
C GLN A 293 -36.50 33.84 -2.47
N THR A 294 -37.52 33.05 -2.77
CA THR A 294 -37.58 31.60 -2.84
C THR A 294 -36.66 31.01 -3.91
N LEU A 295 -35.59 30.33 -3.48
CA LEU A 295 -34.81 29.46 -4.34
C LEU A 295 -35.35 28.02 -4.26
N LYS A 296 -35.90 27.59 -5.39
CA LYS A 296 -36.45 26.26 -5.66
C LYS A 296 -35.45 25.17 -5.24
N GLN A 297 -35.89 24.31 -4.31
CA GLN A 297 -35.21 23.06 -3.97
C GLN A 297 -35.11 22.19 -5.22
N THR A 298 -33.90 22.03 -5.74
CA THR A 298 -33.60 20.90 -6.62
C THR A 298 -33.15 19.75 -5.72
N ASN A 299 -33.91 18.66 -5.71
CA ASN A 299 -33.58 17.43 -5.02
C ASN A 299 -32.35 16.77 -5.67
N LYS A 300 -31.16 17.29 -5.40
CA LYS A 300 -29.92 16.51 -5.57
C LYS A 300 -29.67 15.81 -4.24
N ALA A 301 -29.91 14.50 -4.23
CA ALA A 301 -29.61 13.63 -3.11
C ALA A 301 -28.15 13.83 -2.67
N ARG A 302 -27.95 14.65 -1.64
CA ARG A 302 -26.68 14.80 -0.93
C ARG A 302 -26.47 13.50 -0.17
N ARG A 303 -25.76 12.55 -0.77
CA ARG A 303 -25.23 11.40 -0.03
C ARG A 303 -24.19 11.92 0.97
N GLN A 304 -24.65 12.29 2.16
CA GLN A 304 -23.81 12.31 3.35
C GLN A 304 -23.34 10.88 3.58
N LEU A 305 -22.03 10.63 3.43
CA LEU A 305 -21.43 9.41 3.94
C LEU A 305 -21.01 9.67 5.39
N THR A 306 -21.90 9.37 6.33
CA THR A 306 -21.54 9.18 7.73
C THR A 306 -20.77 7.87 7.84
N TYR A 307 -19.55 7.92 8.38
CA TYR A 307 -18.69 6.73 8.59
C TYR A 307 -18.88 6.14 9.99
N GLU A 308 -20.07 6.28 10.55
CA GLU A 308 -20.50 5.63 11.77
C GLU A 308 -21.75 4.81 11.46
N GLY A 309 -21.67 3.51 11.74
CA GLY A 309 -22.69 2.52 11.39
C GLY A 309 -22.25 1.63 10.23
N ASN A 310 -21.45 0.61 10.54
CA ASN A 310 -21.24 -0.54 9.66
C ASN A 310 -22.54 -1.35 9.57
N SER A 311 -23.56 -0.77 8.92
CA SER A 311 -24.72 -1.52 8.45
C SER A 311 -24.21 -2.36 7.29
N LYS A 312 -23.98 -3.65 7.57
CA LYS A 312 -23.68 -4.75 6.65
C LYS A 312 -24.19 -4.44 5.24
N ARG A 313 -23.35 -3.83 4.39
CA ARG A 313 -23.62 -3.84 2.95
C ARG A 313 -23.58 -5.32 2.57
N LYS A 314 -24.69 -5.85 2.06
CA LYS A 314 -24.71 -7.20 1.49
C LYS A 314 -23.59 -7.23 0.46
N TRP A 315 -22.61 -8.09 0.70
CA TRP A 315 -21.54 -8.40 -0.23
C TRP A 315 -22.17 -8.76 -1.58
N ASP A 316 -21.82 -8.03 -2.63
CA ASP A 316 -22.39 -8.23 -3.98
C ASP A 316 -21.72 -9.39 -4.73
N GLY A 317 -20.86 -10.15 -4.06
CA GLY A 317 -20.07 -11.22 -4.66
C GLY A 317 -18.74 -10.75 -5.24
N THR A 318 -18.49 -9.45 -5.40
CA THR A 318 -17.31 -8.95 -6.13
C THR A 318 -16.07 -8.83 -5.25
N LYS A 319 -15.03 -9.57 -5.62
CA LYS A 319 -13.69 -9.57 -5.01
C LYS A 319 -13.19 -8.15 -4.70
N PRO A 320 -12.71 -7.83 -3.47
CA PRO A 320 -12.28 -6.49 -3.15
C PRO A 320 -10.84 -6.28 -3.64
N TYR A 321 -10.56 -5.09 -4.19
CA TYR A 321 -9.27 -4.74 -4.78
C TYR A 321 -8.52 -3.62 -4.04
N ALA A 322 -8.92 -3.26 -2.82
CA ALA A 322 -8.02 -2.47 -1.99
C ALA A 322 -6.73 -3.26 -1.72
N GLN A 323 -5.58 -2.60 -1.73
CA GLN A 323 -4.27 -3.23 -1.58
C GLN A 323 -4.19 -4.24 -0.42
N ILE A 324 -4.65 -3.85 0.78
CA ILE A 324 -4.70 -4.74 1.95
C ILE A 324 -5.51 -6.02 1.70
N ASN A 325 -6.59 -5.93 0.94
CA ASN A 325 -7.43 -7.08 0.61
C ASN A 325 -6.79 -7.97 -0.45
N ILE A 326 -6.05 -7.40 -1.41
CA ILE A 326 -5.26 -8.16 -2.38
C ILE A 326 -4.15 -8.90 -1.64
N TYR A 327 -3.38 -8.19 -0.82
CA TYR A 327 -2.27 -8.75 -0.03
C TYR A 327 -2.74 -9.91 0.85
N LYS A 328 -3.79 -9.69 1.66
CA LYS A 328 -4.37 -10.71 2.53
C LYS A 328 -4.90 -11.92 1.75
N ARG A 329 -5.45 -11.71 0.56
CA ARG A 329 -5.96 -12.80 -0.27
C ARG A 329 -4.83 -13.67 -0.82
N LEU A 330 -3.74 -13.06 -1.28
CA LEU A 330 -2.60 -13.76 -1.89
C LEU A 330 -1.72 -14.45 -0.82
N PHE A 331 -1.41 -13.73 0.26
CA PHE A 331 -0.40 -14.16 1.23
C PHE A 331 -0.97 -14.57 2.59
N LYS A 332 -2.29 -14.52 2.79
CA LYS A 332 -2.97 -14.90 4.04
C LYS A 332 -2.42 -14.25 5.32
N CYS A 333 -1.71 -13.14 5.17
CA CYS A 333 -1.17 -12.33 6.26
C CYS A 333 -1.56 -10.86 6.07
N GLU A 334 -1.34 -10.06 7.10
CA GLU A 334 -1.54 -8.62 7.09
C GLU A 334 -0.19 -7.91 7.18
N TYR A 335 -0.14 -6.66 6.74
CA TYR A 335 1.03 -5.79 6.85
C TYR A 335 0.61 -4.48 7.50
N LEU A 336 1.59 -3.68 7.93
CA LEU A 336 1.35 -2.36 8.53
C LEU A 336 0.96 -1.33 7.46
N ALA A 337 -0.29 -1.36 7.02
CA ALA A 337 -0.85 -0.40 6.08
C ALA A 337 -0.88 1.03 6.65
N HIS A 338 -1.02 2.01 5.76
CA HIS A 338 -1.01 3.44 6.06
C HIS A 338 0.37 3.95 6.50
N ARG A 339 1.41 3.37 5.90
CA ARG A 339 2.80 3.80 6.01
C ARG A 339 3.40 3.66 4.63
N ALA A 340 3.92 4.74 4.07
CA ALA A 340 4.30 4.76 2.66
C ALA A 340 5.31 3.66 2.30
N GLU A 341 6.28 3.39 3.18
CA GLU A 341 7.24 2.31 2.95
C GLU A 341 6.60 0.92 2.99
N SER A 342 5.75 0.64 3.98
CA SER A 342 5.08 -0.65 4.10
C SER A 342 4.16 -0.90 2.91
N ASP A 343 3.42 0.12 2.48
CA ASP A 343 2.53 0.04 1.33
C ASP A 343 3.32 -0.16 0.02
N CYS A 344 4.47 0.50 -0.16
CA CYS A 344 5.37 0.21 -1.29
C CYS A 344 5.88 -1.24 -1.28
N GLN A 345 6.33 -1.74 -0.13
CA GLN A 345 6.84 -3.11 -0.01
C GLN A 345 5.74 -4.14 -0.31
N ALA A 346 4.55 -3.94 0.24
CA ALA A 346 3.41 -4.80 -0.02
C ALA A 346 3.03 -4.80 -1.51
N MET A 347 3.07 -3.63 -2.17
CA MET A 347 2.81 -3.55 -3.61
C MET A 347 3.87 -4.25 -4.45
N LEU A 348 5.15 -4.09 -4.12
CA LEU A 348 6.25 -4.82 -4.75
C LEU A 348 6.04 -6.33 -4.63
N GLN A 349 5.65 -6.83 -3.45
CA GLN A 349 5.38 -8.26 -3.25
C GLN A 349 4.17 -8.75 -4.08
N ILE A 350 3.09 -7.96 -4.16
CA ILE A 350 1.91 -8.27 -4.98
C ILE A 350 2.32 -8.36 -6.46
N CYS A 351 3.02 -7.35 -6.99
CA CYS A 351 3.48 -7.35 -8.38
C CYS A 351 4.48 -8.48 -8.64
N GLY A 352 5.37 -8.76 -7.70
CA GLY A 352 6.30 -9.90 -7.75
C GLY A 352 5.57 -11.25 -7.81
N TYR A 353 4.46 -11.42 -7.08
CA TYR A 353 3.61 -12.62 -7.16
C TYR A 353 2.98 -12.80 -8.55
N TYR A 354 2.48 -11.72 -9.16
CA TYR A 354 1.94 -11.79 -10.53
C TYR A 354 3.05 -11.96 -11.59
N GLY A 355 4.28 -11.53 -11.29
CA GLY A 355 5.48 -11.74 -12.10
C GLY A 355 5.28 -11.33 -13.56
N ASN A 356 5.49 -12.27 -14.49
CA ASN A 356 5.34 -12.03 -15.93
C ASN A 356 3.98 -11.44 -16.32
N LYS A 357 2.88 -11.82 -15.65
CA LYS A 357 1.54 -11.29 -15.97
C LYS A 357 1.50 -9.78 -15.74
N PHE A 358 2.04 -9.31 -14.61
CA PHE A 358 2.13 -7.90 -14.29
C PHE A 358 3.08 -7.15 -15.22
N VAL A 359 4.28 -7.69 -15.43
CA VAL A 359 5.31 -7.04 -16.25
C VAL A 359 4.85 -6.88 -17.70
N ASN A 360 4.24 -7.90 -18.29
CA ASN A 360 3.70 -7.83 -19.65
C ASN A 360 2.53 -6.83 -19.75
N TRP A 361 1.65 -6.82 -18.75
CA TRP A 361 0.58 -5.81 -18.69
C TRP A 361 1.16 -4.40 -18.63
N ALA A 362 2.17 -4.18 -17.80
CA ALA A 362 2.82 -2.88 -17.67
C ALA A 362 3.48 -2.42 -18.97
N ASP A 363 4.22 -3.30 -19.67
CA ASP A 363 4.84 -2.97 -20.96
C ASP A 363 3.80 -2.53 -22.01
N MET A 364 2.58 -3.05 -21.95
CA MET A 364 1.50 -2.76 -22.90
C MET A 364 0.68 -1.51 -22.54
N PHE A 365 0.41 -1.30 -21.24
CA PHE A 365 -0.60 -0.34 -20.79
C PHE A 365 -0.04 0.83 -19.98
N ALA A 366 1.28 0.93 -19.80
CA ALA A 366 1.86 2.06 -19.08
C ALA A 366 1.57 3.41 -19.79
N GLU A 367 1.09 4.38 -19.02
CA GLU A 367 0.72 5.71 -19.51
C GLU A 367 1.89 6.69 -19.28
N LYS A 368 1.99 7.79 -20.05
CA LYS A 368 3.06 8.77 -19.84
C LYS A 368 2.74 9.67 -18.65
N PHE A 369 3.70 9.91 -17.76
CA PHE A 369 3.51 10.86 -16.64
C PHE A 369 3.26 12.31 -17.10
N ASN A 370 3.61 12.64 -18.34
CA ASN A 370 3.28 13.93 -18.95
C ASN A 370 1.78 14.12 -19.19
N ASP A 371 1.05 13.03 -19.46
CA ASP A 371 -0.37 13.07 -19.76
C ASP A 371 -1.24 13.11 -18.49
N VAL A 372 -0.62 12.83 -17.32
CA VAL A 372 -1.25 12.93 -16.01
C VAL A 372 -1.61 14.39 -15.69
N LYS A 373 -2.89 14.64 -15.44
CA LYS A 373 -3.38 15.94 -14.98
C LYS A 373 -3.02 16.16 -13.51
N PRO A 374 -2.48 17.32 -13.12
CA PRO A 374 -2.20 17.60 -11.72
C PRO A 374 -3.50 17.61 -10.91
N MET A 375 -3.46 17.06 -9.69
CA MET A 375 -4.63 16.96 -8.80
C MET A 375 -5.23 18.33 -8.47
N TRP A 376 -4.36 19.33 -8.36
CA TRP A 376 -4.71 20.72 -8.11
C TRP A 376 -3.65 21.63 -8.75
N SER A 377 -4.02 22.89 -8.97
CA SER A 377 -3.13 23.91 -9.50
C SER A 377 -3.07 25.06 -8.52
N ARG A 378 -1.86 25.60 -8.28
CA ARG A 378 -1.70 26.77 -7.44
C ARG A 378 -2.49 27.93 -8.05
N ARG A 379 -3.46 28.49 -7.31
CA ARG A 379 -4.10 29.74 -7.72
C ARG A 379 -3.00 30.79 -7.81
N GLN A 380 -2.86 31.46 -8.97
CA GLN A 380 -1.91 32.55 -9.10
C GLN A 380 -2.20 33.53 -7.96
N ALA A 381 -1.17 33.84 -7.16
CA ALA A 381 -1.30 34.91 -6.19
C ALA A 381 -1.68 36.17 -6.96
N PHE A 382 -2.74 36.85 -6.55
CA PHE A 382 -3.08 38.18 -7.06
C PHE A 382 -1.81 39.01 -7.03
N LYS A 383 -1.28 39.37 -8.20
CA LYS A 383 -0.26 40.41 -8.29
C LYS A 383 -1.00 41.70 -7.98
N PRO A 384 -0.70 42.41 -6.86
CA PRO A 384 -1.23 43.76 -6.71
C PRO A 384 -0.69 44.58 -7.88
N SER A 385 -1.64 45.18 -8.60
CA SER A 385 -1.42 46.07 -9.75
C SER A 385 -0.69 47.35 -9.37
#